data_AF-A0A914D1K3-F1
#
_entry.id   AF-A0A914D1K3-F1
#
_cell.length_a   1.000
_cell.length_b   1.000
_cell.length_c   1.000
_cell.angle_alpha   90.00
_cell.angle_beta   90.00
_cell.angle_gamma   90.00
#
_symmetry.space_group_name_H-M   'P 1'
#
loop_
_entity.id
_entity.type
_entity.pdbx_description
1 polymer ?
#
loop_
_entity_poly.entity_id
_entity_poly.type
_entity_poly.pdbx_seq_one_letter_code
_entity_poly.pdbx_strand_id
1 'polypeptide(L)'
;MYSVLTRNQGINDPEYLKYYCGCHVKQGALIIAIISIVFNVVLELFCYKIVGNILSAYSIIIMVVIVACALVVYADRQEKAWAYIPYLVMQALGIIICLIAIFTFLVCGIILPQSLIDTLTKEATEQGTLTRDEVRTICFTYTVILIISEAVEIWFWTIVFRAYRYMREILGGPSLGDTVNTVKYAPSLQGVEKSTPPDMAETVKNAQQI
;
A
#
# COMPACT_ATOMS: atom_id res chain seq x y z
N MET A 1 -36.25 4.05 19.66
CA MET A 1 -35.84 4.99 18.58
C MET A 1 -34.68 4.35 17.81
N TYR A 2 -34.99 3.26 17.10
CA TYR A 2 -34.06 2.48 16.27
C TYR A 2 -34.64 2.49 14.86
N SER A 3 -34.32 3.51 14.05
CA SER A 3 -34.78 3.55 12.65
C SER A 3 -34.03 4.56 11.78
N VAL A 4 -32.70 4.66 11.92
CA VAL A 4 -31.84 5.41 10.98
C VAL A 4 -30.54 4.62 10.71
N LEU A 5 -30.66 3.33 10.37
CA LEU A 5 -29.51 2.48 10.01
C LEU A 5 -29.65 1.74 8.67
N THR A 6 -30.60 2.10 7.81
CA THR A 6 -30.83 1.36 6.55
C THR A 6 -31.17 2.27 5.38
N ARG A 7 -30.29 3.22 5.06
CA ARG A 7 -30.36 3.92 3.76
C ARG A 7 -29.02 4.50 3.32
N ASN A 8 -28.06 3.61 3.04
CA ASN A 8 -26.95 3.83 2.09
C ASN A 8 -26.23 2.50 1.75
N GLN A 9 -27.01 1.42 1.60
CA GLN A 9 -26.51 0.18 1.01
C GLN A 9 -26.43 0.36 -0.51
N GLY A 10 -25.22 0.68 -0.97
CA GLY A 10 -24.91 0.81 -2.40
C GLY A 10 -23.43 0.98 -2.71
N ILE A 11 -22.60 1.49 -1.78
CA ILE A 11 -21.13 1.67 -1.99
C ILE A 11 -20.29 1.35 -0.73
N ASN A 12 -20.89 0.99 0.42
CA ASN A 12 -20.17 0.88 1.70
C ASN A 12 -20.52 -0.41 2.45
N ASP A 13 -19.90 -1.52 2.08
CA ASP A 13 -19.86 -2.69 2.94
C ASP A 13 -18.43 -2.78 3.52
N PRO A 14 -18.24 -2.43 4.81
CA PRO A 14 -16.94 -2.50 5.48
C PRO A 14 -16.47 -3.95 5.72
N GLU A 15 -17.26 -4.96 5.33
CA GLU A 15 -16.89 -6.38 5.44
C GLU A 15 -15.80 -6.79 4.46
N TYR A 16 -15.74 -6.21 3.24
CA TYR A 16 -14.77 -6.61 2.23
C TYR A 16 -13.33 -6.20 2.56
N LEU A 17 -13.19 -5.20 3.45
CA LEU A 17 -11.92 -4.65 3.91
C LEU A 17 -11.35 -5.37 5.13
N LYS A 18 -12.12 -6.28 5.75
CA LYS A 18 -11.86 -6.70 7.12
C LYS A 18 -10.99 -7.96 7.25
N TYR A 19 -10.90 -8.81 6.22
CA TYR A 19 -10.21 -10.10 6.34
C TYR A 19 -9.43 -10.54 5.10
N TYR A 20 -8.18 -10.96 5.31
CA TYR A 20 -7.43 -11.85 4.41
C TYR A 20 -6.86 -12.99 5.26
N CYS A 21 -7.14 -14.25 4.90
CA CYS A 21 -6.67 -15.45 5.61
C CYS A 21 -6.89 -15.47 7.15
N GLY A 22 -7.97 -14.87 7.65
CA GLY A 22 -8.27 -14.85 9.09
C GLY A 22 -7.45 -13.85 9.92
N CYS A 23 -6.55 -13.07 9.29
CA CYS A 23 -5.81 -11.98 9.93
C CYS A 23 -6.39 -10.63 9.53
N HIS A 24 -6.38 -9.66 10.46
CA HIS A 24 -6.80 -8.29 10.20
C HIS A 24 -5.85 -7.67 9.15
N VAL A 25 -6.34 -6.95 8.15
CA VAL A 25 -5.51 -6.40 7.04
C VAL A 25 -4.32 -5.56 7.55
N LYS A 26 -4.49 -4.88 8.70
CA LYS A 26 -3.41 -4.23 9.46
C LYS A 26 -2.26 -5.19 9.84
N GLN A 27 -2.60 -6.35 10.41
CA GLN A 27 -1.63 -7.37 10.82
C GLN A 27 -0.87 -7.93 9.62
N GLY A 28 -1.54 -8.12 8.48
CA GLY A 28 -0.88 -8.54 7.24
C GLY A 28 0.20 -7.55 6.79
N ALA A 29 -0.13 -6.26 6.74
CA ALA A 29 0.84 -5.21 6.39
C ALA A 29 1.99 -5.11 7.40
N LEU A 30 1.71 -5.29 8.70
CA LEU A 30 2.72 -5.30 9.75
C LEU A 30 3.70 -6.48 9.58
N ILE A 31 3.18 -7.69 9.33
CA ILE A 31 3.99 -8.88 9.08
C ILE A 31 4.88 -8.69 7.86
N ILE A 32 4.32 -8.18 6.75
CA ILE A 32 5.08 -7.90 5.52
C ILE A 32 6.21 -6.90 5.81
N ALA A 33 5.94 -5.81 6.54
CA ALA A 33 6.95 -4.82 6.88
C ALA A 33 8.09 -5.41 7.73
N ILE A 34 7.77 -6.23 8.74
CA ILE A 34 8.77 -6.88 9.59
C ILE A 34 9.61 -7.87 8.79
N ILE A 35 8.98 -8.73 7.98
CA ILE A 35 9.69 -9.69 7.11
C ILE A 35 10.60 -8.93 6.14
N SER A 36 10.11 -7.83 5.54
CA SER A 36 10.88 -7.00 4.61
C SER A 36 12.11 -6.40 5.29
N ILE A 37 11.99 -5.89 6.53
CA ILE A 37 13.13 -5.38 7.30
C ILE A 37 14.16 -6.48 7.53
N VAL A 38 13.72 -7.65 8.04
CA VAL A 38 14.63 -8.76 8.34
C VAL A 38 15.37 -9.21 7.08
N PHE A 39 14.65 -9.37 5.96
CA PHE A 39 15.24 -9.79 4.70
C PHE A 39 16.27 -8.77 4.17
N ASN A 40 15.93 -7.47 4.20
CA ASN A 40 16.85 -6.42 3.75
C ASN A 40 18.09 -6.29 4.63
N VAL A 41 17.98 -6.48 5.95
CA VAL A 41 19.13 -6.49 6.85
C VAL A 41 20.04 -7.69 6.56
N VAL A 42 19.48 -8.88 6.37
CA VAL A 42 20.26 -10.07 6.00
C VAL A 42 20.95 -9.88 4.65
N LEU A 43 20.24 -9.30 3.68
CA LEU A 43 20.78 -8.99 2.36
C LEU A 43 21.97 -8.01 2.45
N GLU A 44 21.83 -6.92 3.20
CA GLU A 44 22.90 -5.95 3.43
C GLU A 44 24.15 -6.61 4.03
N LEU A 45 23.97 -7.44 5.07
CA LEU A 45 25.08 -8.16 5.72
C LEU A 45 25.77 -9.14 4.76
N PHE A 46 25.01 -9.78 3.88
CA PHE A 46 25.54 -10.69 2.87
C PHE A 46 26.32 -9.92 1.79
N CYS A 47 25.75 -8.84 1.27
CA CYS A 47 26.41 -7.97 0.29
C CYS A 47 27.70 -7.35 0.85
N TYR A 48 27.69 -6.90 2.10
CA TYR A 48 28.88 -6.37 2.77
C TYR A 48 30.00 -7.41 2.85
N LYS A 49 29.68 -8.67 3.13
CA LYS A 49 30.69 -9.75 3.22
C LYS A 49 31.30 -10.15 1.87
N ILE A 50 30.53 -10.08 0.79
CA ILE A 50 30.99 -10.54 -0.53
C ILE A 50 31.69 -9.42 -1.30
N VAL A 51 31.12 -8.22 -1.29
CA VAL A 51 31.53 -7.13 -2.19
C VAL A 51 32.32 -6.04 -1.44
N GLY A 52 32.37 -6.10 -0.10
CA GLY A 52 33.04 -5.10 0.72
C GLY A 52 32.43 -3.70 0.59
N ASN A 53 33.27 -2.66 0.64
CA ASN A 53 32.84 -1.25 0.62
C ASN A 53 32.47 -0.70 -0.78
N ILE A 54 32.54 -1.49 -1.85
CA ILE A 54 32.47 -0.99 -3.24
C ILE A 54 31.06 -0.54 -3.66
N LEU A 55 30.01 -0.87 -2.89
CA LEU A 55 28.62 -0.54 -3.22
C LEU A 55 27.96 0.44 -2.23
N SER A 56 28.63 1.57 -1.95
CA SER A 56 28.09 2.62 -1.05
C SER A 56 26.70 3.10 -1.49
N ALA A 57 26.44 3.24 -2.80
CA ALA A 57 25.13 3.65 -3.30
C ALA A 57 24.02 2.61 -3.06
N TYR A 58 24.35 1.31 -3.15
CA TYR A 58 23.38 0.24 -2.91
C TYR A 58 22.98 0.16 -1.43
N SER A 59 23.94 0.33 -0.52
CA SER A 59 23.69 0.36 0.93
C SER A 59 22.73 1.50 1.32
N ILE A 60 22.85 2.67 0.67
CA ILE A 60 21.93 3.80 0.90
C ILE A 60 20.51 3.44 0.48
N ILE A 61 20.34 2.78 -0.68
CA ILE A 61 19.03 2.36 -1.17
C ILE A 61 18.39 1.36 -0.19
N ILE A 62 19.13 0.35 0.27
CA ILE A 62 18.63 -0.63 1.25
C ILE A 62 18.23 0.08 2.55
N MET A 63 19.03 1.01 3.05
CA MET A 63 18.68 1.79 4.24
C MET A 63 17.39 2.59 4.07
N VAL A 64 17.18 3.21 2.89
CA VAL A 64 15.93 3.91 2.58
C VAL A 64 14.74 2.95 2.59
N VAL A 65 14.89 1.74 2.03
CA VAL A 65 13.85 0.70 2.05
C VAL A 65 13.53 0.25 3.48
N ILE A 66 14.54 0.05 4.31
CA ILE A 66 14.36 -0.30 5.73
C ILE A 66 13.60 0.80 6.47
N VAL A 67 13.95 2.07 6.24
CA VAL A 67 13.23 3.21 6.83
C VAL A 67 11.77 3.25 6.35
N ALA A 68 11.51 3.03 5.07
CA ALA A 68 10.14 2.97 4.55
C ALA A 68 9.32 1.84 5.19
N CYS A 69 9.92 0.67 5.40
CA CYS A 69 9.27 -0.43 6.12
C CYS A 69 9.04 -0.09 7.60
N ALA A 70 9.99 0.57 8.26
CA ALA A 70 9.84 1.01 9.64
C ALA A 70 8.72 2.06 9.78
N LEU A 71 8.50 2.90 8.77
CA LEU A 71 7.37 3.82 8.72
C LEU A 71 6.03 3.09 8.64
N VAL A 72 5.94 1.94 7.97
CA VAL A 72 4.72 1.10 8.00
C VAL A 72 4.45 0.57 9.41
N VAL A 73 5.48 0.13 10.14
CA VAL A 73 5.35 -0.28 11.55
C VAL A 73 4.91 0.89 12.43
N TYR A 74 5.49 2.07 12.22
CA TYR A 74 5.10 3.30 12.90
C TYR A 74 3.65 3.69 12.58
N ALA A 75 3.23 3.55 11.34
CA ALA A 75 1.89 3.86 10.86
C ALA A 75 0.82 3.02 11.56
N ASP A 76 1.10 1.74 11.79
CA ASP A 76 0.21 0.83 12.53
C ASP A 76 0.10 1.25 14.01
N ARG A 77 1.24 1.54 14.67
CA ARG A 77 1.27 1.94 16.09
C ARG A 77 0.62 3.29 16.37
N GLN A 78 0.76 4.24 15.45
CA GLN A 78 0.29 5.62 15.62
C GLN A 78 -1.02 5.89 14.88
N GLU A 79 -1.56 4.87 14.23
CA GLU A 79 -2.76 4.92 13.41
C GLU A 79 -2.73 6.00 12.31
N LYS A 80 -1.54 6.32 11.79
CA LYS A 80 -1.31 7.38 10.81
C LYS A 80 -1.22 6.82 9.39
N ALA A 81 -2.29 6.96 8.60
CA ALA A 81 -2.34 6.46 7.22
C ALA A 81 -1.23 7.01 6.32
N TRP A 82 -0.83 8.28 6.47
CA TRP A 82 0.18 8.90 5.61
C TRP A 82 1.55 8.21 5.68
N ALA A 83 1.87 7.54 6.79
CA ALA A 83 3.16 6.87 6.97
C ALA A 83 3.28 5.56 6.15
N TYR A 84 2.19 5.07 5.54
CA TYR A 84 2.24 3.99 4.55
C TYR A 84 2.71 4.46 3.15
N ILE A 85 2.55 5.76 2.84
CA ILE A 85 2.79 6.30 1.49
C ILE A 85 4.23 6.09 1.02
N PRO A 86 5.29 6.35 1.83
CA PRO A 86 6.66 6.18 1.38
C PRO A 86 6.96 4.75 0.92
N TYR A 87 6.48 3.75 1.65
CA TYR A 87 6.63 2.34 1.28
C TYR A 87 5.90 2.02 -0.03
N LEU A 88 4.65 2.45 -0.18
CA LEU A 88 3.84 2.21 -1.38
C LEU A 88 4.43 2.85 -2.63
N VAL A 89 4.99 4.05 -2.52
CA VAL A 89 5.66 4.75 -3.62
C VAL A 89 6.96 4.03 -4.00
N MET A 90 7.78 3.68 -3.01
CA MET A 90 9.02 2.94 -3.24
C MET A 90 8.78 1.60 -3.93
N GLN A 91 7.78 0.85 -3.47
CA GLN A 91 7.44 -0.45 -4.05
C GLN A 91 6.82 -0.31 -5.45
N ALA A 92 6.02 0.72 -5.71
CA ALA A 92 5.54 1.01 -7.07
C ALA A 92 6.69 1.34 -8.04
N LEU A 93 7.70 2.09 -7.58
CA LEU A 93 8.91 2.35 -8.37
C LEU A 93 9.74 1.07 -8.58
N GLY A 94 9.85 0.23 -7.54
CA GLY A 94 10.52 -1.07 -7.61
C GLY A 94 9.92 -1.98 -8.68
N ILE A 95 8.59 -2.13 -8.66
CA ILE A 95 7.80 -2.86 -9.67
C ILE A 95 8.13 -2.36 -11.08
N ILE A 96 8.12 -1.04 -11.31
CA ILE A 96 8.42 -0.46 -12.63
C ILE A 96 9.86 -0.79 -13.07
N ILE A 97 10.84 -0.64 -12.19
CA ILE A 97 12.25 -0.94 -12.49
C ILE A 97 12.44 -2.44 -12.78
N CYS A 98 11.78 -3.31 -12.02
CA CYS A 98 11.83 -4.75 -12.23
C CYS A 98 11.22 -5.16 -13.57
N LEU A 99 10.07 -4.57 -13.95
CA LEU A 99 9.48 -4.80 -15.27
C LEU A 99 10.41 -4.37 -16.42
N ILE A 100 11.12 -3.26 -16.25
CA ILE A 100 12.16 -2.84 -17.21
C ILE A 100 13.29 -3.88 -17.27
N ALA A 101 13.77 -4.35 -16.13
CA ALA A 101 14.82 -5.37 -16.06
C ALA A 101 14.38 -6.68 -16.74
N ILE A 102 13.17 -7.17 -16.47
CA ILE A 102 12.56 -8.35 -17.13
C ILE A 102 12.57 -8.16 -18.65
N PHE A 103 12.13 -7.01 -19.12
CA PHE A 103 12.13 -6.70 -20.56
C PHE A 103 13.56 -6.70 -21.14
N THR A 104 14.52 -6.10 -20.44
CA THR A 104 15.93 -6.11 -20.85
C THR A 104 16.47 -7.54 -20.93
N PHE A 105 16.23 -8.40 -19.94
CA PHE A 105 16.70 -9.79 -19.97
C PHE A 105 16.06 -10.60 -21.09
N LEU A 106 14.77 -10.39 -21.38
CA LEU A 106 14.09 -11.03 -22.51
C LEU A 106 14.69 -10.61 -23.86
N VAL A 107 14.89 -9.30 -24.05
CA VAL A 107 15.54 -8.76 -25.25
C VAL A 107 16.96 -9.33 -25.37
N CYS A 108 17.71 -9.35 -24.28
CA CYS A 108 19.06 -9.89 -24.28
C CYS A 108 19.10 -11.38 -24.63
N GLY A 109 18.21 -12.19 -24.06
CA GLY A 109 18.15 -13.63 -24.32
C GLY A 109 17.72 -14.01 -25.74
N ILE A 110 16.98 -13.13 -26.44
CA ILE A 110 16.44 -13.41 -27.78
C ILE A 110 17.32 -12.78 -28.88
N ILE A 111 17.74 -11.53 -28.69
CA ILE A 111 18.24 -10.67 -29.76
C ILE A 111 19.77 -10.57 -29.77
N LEU A 112 20.48 -10.81 -28.66
CA LEU A 112 21.93 -10.58 -28.66
C LEU A 112 22.67 -11.49 -29.67
N PRO A 113 23.42 -10.91 -30.62
CA PRO A 113 24.33 -11.65 -31.47
C PRO A 113 25.57 -12.10 -30.67
N GLN A 114 26.16 -13.22 -31.08
CA GLN A 114 27.34 -13.79 -30.42
C GLN A 114 28.50 -12.79 -30.35
N SER A 115 28.68 -11.95 -31.37
CA SER A 115 29.75 -10.93 -31.40
C SER A 115 29.66 -9.91 -30.26
N LEU A 116 28.44 -9.54 -29.83
CA LEU A 116 28.24 -8.66 -28.68
C LEU A 116 28.47 -9.40 -27.36
N ILE A 117 28.09 -10.68 -27.27
CA ILE A 117 28.37 -11.53 -26.11
C ILE A 117 29.89 -11.68 -25.92
N ASP A 118 30.61 -11.96 -27.00
CA ASP A 118 32.08 -12.12 -26.97
C ASP A 118 32.78 -10.83 -26.54
N THR A 119 32.23 -9.67 -26.92
CA THR A 119 32.74 -8.35 -26.50
C THR A 119 32.49 -8.12 -25.01
N LEU A 120 31.26 -8.35 -24.54
CA LEU A 120 30.86 -8.15 -23.15
C LEU A 120 31.58 -9.11 -22.18
N THR A 121 31.77 -10.37 -22.59
CA THR A 121 32.40 -11.39 -21.74
C THR A 121 33.92 -11.27 -21.69
N LYS A 122 34.57 -10.81 -22.77
CA LYS A 122 36.00 -10.45 -22.74
C LYS A 122 36.30 -9.29 -21.81
N GLU A 123 35.41 -8.32 -21.73
CA GLU A 123 35.56 -7.18 -20.82
C GLU A 123 35.23 -7.53 -19.37
N ALA A 124 34.29 -8.46 -19.14
CA ALA A 124 33.80 -8.81 -17.81
C ALA A 124 34.54 -9.95 -17.11
N THR A 125 35.24 -10.84 -17.84
CA THR A 125 35.77 -12.08 -17.28
C THR A 125 37.13 -12.45 -17.88
N GLU A 126 38.14 -12.65 -17.02
CA GLU A 126 39.40 -13.32 -17.39
C GLU A 126 39.19 -14.83 -17.72
N GLN A 127 38.00 -15.37 -17.43
CA GLN A 127 37.66 -16.80 -17.51
C GLN A 127 37.16 -17.30 -18.88
N GLY A 128 37.11 -16.44 -19.90
CA GLY A 128 36.74 -16.82 -21.28
C GLY A 128 35.35 -16.33 -21.73
N THR A 129 35.05 -16.55 -23.01
CA THR A 129 33.78 -16.12 -23.64
C THR A 129 32.65 -17.10 -23.36
N LEU A 130 31.50 -16.61 -22.89
CA LEU A 130 30.29 -17.43 -22.73
C LEU A 130 29.70 -17.76 -24.10
N THR A 131 29.18 -18.97 -24.24
CA THR A 131 28.43 -19.37 -25.44
C THR A 131 27.05 -18.71 -25.47
N ARG A 132 26.47 -18.56 -26.67
CA ARG A 132 25.11 -18.02 -26.84
C ARG A 132 24.06 -18.77 -26.02
N ASP A 133 24.19 -20.09 -25.98
CA ASP A 133 23.22 -20.96 -25.31
C ASP A 133 23.32 -20.84 -23.78
N GLU A 134 24.53 -20.64 -23.25
CA GLU A 134 24.72 -20.33 -21.83
C GLU A 134 24.11 -18.97 -21.47
N VAL A 135 24.40 -17.92 -22.25
CA VAL A 135 23.81 -16.59 -22.02
C VAL A 135 22.29 -16.64 -22.11
N ARG A 136 21.74 -17.32 -23.11
CA ARG A 136 20.29 -17.49 -23.27
C ARG A 136 19.67 -18.21 -22.07
N THR A 137 20.30 -19.29 -21.62
CA THR A 137 19.87 -20.04 -20.43
C THR A 137 19.89 -19.14 -19.20
N ILE A 138 20.99 -18.44 -18.95
CA ILE A 138 21.14 -17.51 -17.83
C ILE A 138 20.04 -16.43 -17.88
N CYS A 139 19.90 -15.72 -19.01
CA CYS A 139 18.89 -14.68 -19.16
C CYS A 139 17.48 -15.22 -18.92
N PHE A 140 17.15 -16.41 -19.44
CA PHE A 140 15.82 -17.01 -19.26
C PHE A 140 15.58 -17.43 -17.81
N THR A 141 16.55 -18.07 -17.16
CA THR A 141 16.47 -18.44 -15.75
C THR A 141 16.28 -17.22 -14.86
N TYR A 142 17.08 -16.15 -15.06
CA TYR A 142 16.91 -14.91 -14.31
C TYR A 142 15.56 -14.25 -14.58
N THR A 143 15.09 -14.27 -15.83
CA THR A 143 13.77 -13.74 -16.18
C THR A 143 12.65 -14.45 -15.41
N VAL A 144 12.67 -15.78 -15.34
CA VAL A 144 11.67 -16.56 -14.60
C VAL A 144 11.70 -16.23 -13.11
N ILE A 145 12.90 -16.13 -12.52
CA ILE A 145 13.07 -15.74 -11.12
C ILE A 145 12.50 -14.35 -10.87
N LEU A 146 12.80 -13.38 -11.73
CA LEU A 146 12.29 -12.01 -11.63
C LEU A 146 10.77 -11.96 -11.74
N ILE A 147 10.15 -12.70 -12.67
CA ILE A 147 8.69 -12.76 -12.80
C ILE A 147 8.03 -13.29 -11.52
N ILE A 148 8.59 -14.35 -10.92
CA ILE A 148 8.06 -14.92 -9.67
C ILE A 148 8.22 -13.92 -8.52
N SER A 149 9.39 -13.29 -8.40
CA SER A 149 9.66 -12.26 -7.40
C SER A 149 8.69 -11.08 -7.53
N GLU A 150 8.46 -10.63 -8.77
CA GLU A 150 7.58 -9.52 -9.09
C GLU A 150 6.13 -9.81 -8.73
N ALA A 151 5.65 -11.03 -8.98
CA ALA A 151 4.31 -11.45 -8.58
C ALA A 151 4.11 -11.38 -7.05
N VAL A 152 5.13 -11.76 -6.28
CA VAL A 152 5.11 -11.65 -4.81
C VAL A 152 5.14 -10.18 -4.37
N GLU A 153 5.93 -9.33 -5.04
CA GLU A 153 6.01 -7.90 -4.74
C GLU A 153 4.69 -7.18 -4.99
N ILE A 154 4.03 -7.44 -6.12
CA ILE A 154 2.69 -6.92 -6.44
C ILE A 154 1.65 -7.39 -5.41
N TRP A 155 1.76 -8.64 -4.95
CA TRP A 155 0.89 -9.17 -3.91
C TRP A 155 1.09 -8.44 -2.57
N PHE A 156 2.34 -8.23 -2.15
CA PHE A 156 2.65 -7.43 -0.97
C PHE A 156 2.14 -5.99 -1.10
N TRP A 157 2.38 -5.35 -2.24
CA TRP A 157 1.88 -4.00 -2.51
C TRP A 157 0.37 -3.92 -2.34
N THR A 158 -0.36 -4.90 -2.87
CA THR A 158 -1.83 -4.96 -2.77
C THR A 158 -2.29 -5.04 -1.32
N ILE A 159 -1.63 -5.84 -0.49
CA ILE A 159 -1.97 -5.97 0.94
C ILE A 159 -1.72 -4.65 1.68
N VAL A 160 -0.55 -4.05 1.48
CA VAL A 160 -0.18 -2.81 2.16
C VAL A 160 -1.03 -1.63 1.67
N PHE A 161 -1.39 -1.60 0.39
CA PHE A 161 -2.28 -0.58 -0.18
C PHE A 161 -3.70 -0.68 0.41
N ARG A 162 -4.21 -1.90 0.59
CA ARG A 162 -5.50 -2.12 1.28
C ARG A 162 -5.43 -1.69 2.74
N ALA A 163 -4.34 -1.96 3.44
CA ALA A 163 -4.13 -1.46 4.81
C ALA A 163 -4.11 0.06 4.83
N TYR A 164 -3.39 0.72 3.92
CA TYR A 164 -3.41 2.17 3.77
C TYR A 164 -4.81 2.73 3.56
N ARG A 165 -5.59 2.14 2.63
CA ARG A 165 -6.98 2.56 2.38
C ARG A 165 -7.86 2.36 3.60
N TYR A 166 -7.76 1.22 4.28
CA TYR A 166 -8.45 0.95 5.54
C TYR A 166 -8.16 2.04 6.57
N MET A 167 -6.88 2.37 6.79
CA MET A 167 -6.48 3.42 7.73
C MET A 167 -7.03 4.80 7.34
N ARG A 168 -6.94 5.14 6.06
CA ARG A 168 -7.38 6.44 5.55
C ARG A 168 -8.90 6.61 5.62
N GLU A 169 -9.65 5.58 5.28
CA GLU A 169 -11.12 5.65 5.15
C GLU A 169 -11.83 5.45 6.49
N ILE A 170 -11.32 4.57 7.37
CA ILE A 170 -11.99 4.21 8.63
C ILE A 170 -11.46 5.00 9.83
N LEU A 171 -10.15 5.25 9.89
CA LEU A 171 -9.53 6.00 11.00
C LEU A 171 -9.25 7.47 10.63
N GLY A 172 -9.21 7.80 9.34
CA GLY A 172 -8.85 9.13 8.83
C GLY A 172 -10.03 10.04 8.40
N GLY A 173 -11.28 9.69 8.72
CA GLY A 173 -12.40 10.59 8.41
C GLY A 173 -12.35 11.89 9.23
N PRO A 174 -12.62 13.09 8.67
CA PRO A 174 -12.27 13.60 7.34
C PRO A 174 -11.24 14.74 7.50
N SER A 175 -9.94 14.43 7.48
CA SER A 175 -8.89 15.45 7.54
C SER A 175 -8.34 15.78 6.14
N LEU A 176 -9.16 16.40 5.28
CA LEU A 176 -8.76 17.39 4.23
C LEU A 176 -9.92 17.92 3.35
N GLY A 177 -11.20 17.71 3.73
CA GLY A 177 -12.37 18.15 2.93
C GLY A 177 -13.56 18.71 3.70
N ASP A 178 -13.51 18.76 5.03
CA ASP A 178 -14.65 19.17 5.87
C ASP A 178 -14.91 20.69 5.93
N THR A 179 -14.10 21.50 5.25
CA THR A 179 -14.37 22.93 5.08
C THR A 179 -15.20 23.26 3.84
N VAL A 180 -15.50 22.32 2.94
CA VAL A 180 -16.22 22.65 1.69
C VAL A 180 -17.66 22.10 1.63
N ASN A 181 -18.01 21.05 2.37
CA ASN A 181 -19.36 20.48 2.32
C ASN A 181 -20.25 20.75 3.56
N THR A 182 -19.74 21.42 4.59
CA THR A 182 -20.56 21.88 5.73
C THR A 182 -21.38 23.14 5.42
N VAL A 183 -21.19 23.78 4.26
CA VAL A 183 -21.97 24.97 3.84
C VAL A 183 -23.26 24.62 3.08
N LYS A 184 -23.49 23.35 2.69
CA LYS A 184 -24.67 22.98 1.87
C LYS A 184 -25.85 22.36 2.59
N TYR A 185 -25.82 22.26 3.91
CA TYR A 185 -26.96 21.82 4.71
C TYR A 185 -27.14 22.72 5.95
N ALA A 186 -27.33 24.02 5.72
CA ALA A 186 -28.17 24.80 6.61
C ALA A 186 -29.62 24.60 6.14
N PRO A 187 -30.45 23.77 6.79
CA PRO A 187 -31.87 23.84 6.55
C PRO A 187 -32.32 25.20 7.07
N SER A 188 -32.74 26.05 6.13
CA SER A 188 -33.55 27.23 6.36
C SER A 188 -34.60 26.94 7.43
N LEU A 189 -34.43 27.50 8.63
CA LEU A 189 -35.52 27.73 9.57
C LEU A 189 -36.43 28.80 8.98
N GLN A 190 -37.25 28.41 8.01
CA GLN A 190 -38.41 29.14 7.54
C GLN A 190 -39.62 28.23 7.68
N GLY A 191 -40.59 28.67 8.48
CA GLY A 191 -41.97 28.17 8.43
C GLY A 191 -42.30 27.03 9.40
N VAL A 192 -42.36 27.31 10.70
CA VAL A 192 -43.39 26.69 11.55
C VAL A 192 -44.33 27.80 11.98
N GLU A 193 -45.23 28.12 11.05
CA GLU A 193 -46.40 28.94 11.29
C GLU A 193 -47.43 28.10 12.07
N LYS A 194 -48.07 28.78 13.02
CA LYS A 194 -49.06 28.29 13.98
C LYS A 194 -50.11 27.35 13.36
N SER A 195 -50.38 26.23 14.04
CA SER A 195 -51.73 25.66 14.07
C SER A 195 -52.03 25.13 15.48
N THR A 196 -52.91 25.86 16.16
CA THR A 196 -53.53 25.51 17.44
C THR A 196 -54.65 24.50 17.19
N PRO A 197 -54.69 23.35 17.88
CA PRO A 197 -55.92 22.56 18.00
C PRO A 197 -56.77 23.04 19.19
N PRO A 198 -58.09 23.21 19.03
CA PRO A 198 -58.99 23.65 20.08
C PRO A 198 -59.54 22.44 20.83
N ASP A 199 -58.91 22.00 21.90
CA ASP A 199 -59.62 21.22 22.95
C ASP A 199 -58.73 21.00 24.17
N MET A 200 -58.88 21.87 25.17
CA MET A 200 -58.63 21.57 26.59
C MET A 200 -59.00 22.81 27.41
N ALA A 201 -60.25 23.24 27.26
CA ALA A 201 -60.87 24.23 28.12
C ALA A 201 -61.64 23.53 29.25
N GLU A 202 -61.06 22.52 29.92
CA GLU A 202 -61.75 21.88 31.05
C GLU A 202 -60.81 21.13 32.01
N THR A 203 -59.69 21.75 32.43
CA THR A 203 -58.90 21.18 33.56
C THR A 203 -58.19 22.22 34.42
N VAL A 204 -58.63 23.47 34.41
CA VAL A 204 -58.10 24.55 35.29
C VAL A 204 -59.23 25.28 36.03
N LYS A 205 -60.18 24.53 36.58
CA LYS A 205 -61.16 25.05 37.56
C LYS A 205 -61.15 24.39 38.94
N ASN A 206 -60.31 23.37 39.16
CA ASN A 206 -60.27 22.65 40.45
C ASN A 206 -58.96 22.80 41.24
N ALA A 207 -58.21 23.89 41.04
CA ALA A 207 -56.99 24.19 41.80
C ALA A 207 -57.08 25.50 42.62
N GLN A 208 -58.28 26.01 42.91
CA GLN A 208 -58.49 27.21 43.73
C GLN A 208 -59.51 27.02 44.88
N GLN A 209 -59.77 25.79 45.30
CA GLN A 209 -60.42 25.52 46.58
C GLN A 209 -59.69 24.39 47.30
N ILE A 210 -58.64 24.77 48.05
CA ILE A 210 -58.25 24.29 49.40
C ILE A 210 -57.25 25.33 49.93
#